data_AF-A0A357CW80-F1
#
_entry.id   AF-A0A357CW80-F1
#
_cell.length_a   1.000
_cell.length_b   1.000
_cell.length_c   1.000
_cell.angle_alpha   90.00
_cell.angle_beta   90.00
_cell.angle_gamma   90.00
#
_symmetry.space_group_name_H-M   'P 1'
#
loop_
_entity.id
_entity.type
_entity.pdbx_description
1 polymer ?
#
loop_
_entity_poly.entity_id
_entity_poly.type
_entity_poly.pdbx_seq_one_letter_code
_entity_poly.pdbx_strand_id
1 'polypeptide(L)'
;MTNLTNNKKANAWISEMCDLVSPANVVLIDGSEEQAEILRAEACRTGEMFKLNQEKLPGCYLHRTAVNDVARVENRTFICT
;
A
#
# COMPACT_ATOMS: atom_id res chain seq x y z
N MET A 1 3.52 16.00 -15.06
CA MET A 1 2.81 15.49 -13.86
C MET A 1 2.65 16.59 -12.85
N THR A 2 1.55 16.59 -12.09
CA THR A 2 1.29 17.53 -10.99
C THR A 2 2.41 17.45 -9.94
N ASN A 3 2.88 18.58 -9.42
CA ASN A 3 3.83 18.59 -8.29
C ASN A 3 3.11 18.08 -7.03
N LEU A 4 3.27 16.79 -6.73
CA LEU A 4 2.61 16.13 -5.59
C LEU A 4 3.15 16.59 -4.24
N THR A 5 4.38 17.09 -4.21
CA THR A 5 5.03 17.63 -3.01
C THR A 5 5.80 18.91 -3.34
N ASN A 6 6.28 19.62 -2.32
CA ASN A 6 7.22 20.73 -2.49
C ASN A 6 8.67 20.27 -2.77
N ASN A 7 8.95 18.96 -2.70
CA ASN A 7 10.28 18.42 -2.92
C ASN A 7 10.48 18.08 -4.41
N LYS A 8 11.25 18.92 -5.09
CA LYS A 8 11.56 18.76 -6.53
C LYS A 8 12.21 17.41 -6.85
N LYS A 9 13.10 16.91 -5.99
CA LYS A 9 13.78 15.62 -6.21
C LYS A 9 12.79 14.46 -6.12
N ALA A 10 11.90 14.48 -5.12
CA ALA A 10 10.87 13.46 -4.97
C ALA A 10 9.91 13.45 -6.19
N ASN A 11 9.46 14.62 -6.65
CA ASN A 11 8.57 14.71 -7.81
C ASN A 11 9.25 14.20 -9.10
N ALA A 12 10.54 14.50 -9.30
CA ALA A 12 11.29 14.01 -10.45
C ALA A 12 11.38 12.47 -10.44
N TRP A 13 11.69 11.88 -9.29
CA TRP A 13 11.73 10.42 -9.13
C TRP A 13 10.35 9.77 -9.32
N ILE A 14 9.28 10.35 -8.78
CA ILE A 14 7.92 9.84 -9.00
C ILE A 14 7.58 9.84 -10.49
N SER A 15 7.98 10.88 -11.23
CA SER A 15 7.77 10.93 -12.68
C SER A 15 8.49 9.80 -13.40
N GLU A 16 9.76 9.56 -13.09
CA GLU A 16 10.55 8.46 -13.65
C GLU A 16 9.90 7.09 -13.38
N MET A 17 9.41 6.88 -12.15
CA MET A 17 8.73 5.62 -11.80
C MET A 17 7.40 5.45 -12.52
N CYS A 18 6.63 6.53 -12.69
CA CYS A 18 5.37 6.48 -13.43
C CYS A 18 5.60 6.15 -14.91
N ASP A 19 6.68 6.66 -15.52
CA ASP A 19 7.05 6.31 -16.90
C ASP A 19 7.46 4.83 -17.00
N LEU A 20 8.12 4.28 -15.97
CA LEU A 20 8.54 2.88 -15.92
C LEU A 20 7.38 1.89 -15.73
N VAL A 21 6.45 2.17 -14.80
CA VAL A 21 5.41 1.20 -14.38
C VAL A 21 4.00 1.53 -14.88
N SER A 22 3.80 2.71 -15.50
CA SER A 22 2.53 3.15 -16.10
C SER A 22 1.29 2.93 -15.21
N PRO A 23 1.27 3.46 -13.97
CA PRO A 23 0.17 3.22 -13.05
C PRO A 23 -1.12 3.92 -13.52
N ALA A 24 -2.27 3.34 -13.20
CA ALA A 24 -3.57 3.97 -13.50
C ALA A 24 -3.80 5.26 -12.68
N ASN A 25 -3.33 5.29 -11.43
CA ASN A 25 -3.45 6.45 -10.53
C ASN A 25 -2.20 6.56 -9.66
N VAL A 26 -1.89 7.79 -9.22
CA VAL A 26 -0.83 8.09 -8.25
C VAL A 26 -1.44 8.83 -7.08
N VAL A 27 -1.29 8.26 -5.89
CA VAL A 27 -1.82 8.83 -4.64
C VAL A 27 -0.69 8.97 -3.63
N LEU A 28 -0.55 10.17 -3.05
CA LEU A 28 0.37 10.40 -1.94
C LEU A 28 -0.34 10.04 -0.63
N ILE A 29 0.25 9.16 0.17
CA ILE A 29 -0.30 8.77 1.47
C ILE A 29 0.06 9.85 2.51
N ASP A 30 -0.95 10.49 3.08
CA ASP A 30 -0.82 11.54 4.09
C ASP A 30 -0.89 11.02 5.53
N GLY A 31 -1.36 9.78 5.71
CA GLY A 31 -1.46 9.13 7.02
C GLY A 31 -2.69 9.52 7.83
N SER A 32 -3.66 10.22 7.22
CA SER A 32 -4.94 10.55 7.84
C SER A 32 -5.81 9.31 8.07
N GLU A 33 -6.68 9.37 9.08
CA GLU A 33 -7.63 8.30 9.38
C GLU A 33 -8.66 8.11 8.25
N GLU A 34 -9.04 9.20 7.57
CA GLU A 34 -9.94 9.16 6.42
C GLU A 34 -9.32 8.36 5.28
N GLN A 35 -8.06 8.63 4.93
CA GLN A 35 -7.36 7.86 3.89
C GLN A 35 -7.20 6.39 4.30
N ALA A 36 -6.90 6.13 5.57
CA ALA A 36 -6.80 4.77 6.08
C ALA A 36 -8.13 4.01 5.97
N GLU A 37 -9.26 4.64 6.26
CA GLU A 37 -10.58 4.00 6.16
C GLU A 37 -10.99 3.77 4.70
N ILE A 38 -10.67 4.69 3.78
CA ILE A 38 -10.89 4.48 2.34
C ILE A 38 -10.15 3.22 1.87
N LEU A 39 -8.88 3.07 2.23
CA LEU A 39 -8.06 1.90 1.86
C LEU A 39 -8.58 0.61 2.49
N ARG A 40 -8.99 0.63 3.76
CA ARG A 40 -9.56 -0.55 4.44
C ARG A 40 -10.90 -0.94 3.82
N ALA A 41 -11.76 0.02 3.50
CA ALA A 41 -13.03 -0.22 2.85
C ALA A 41 -12.83 -0.84 1.46
N GLU A 42 -11.86 -0.35 0.70
CA GLU A 42 -11.48 -0.94 -0.58
C GLU A 42 -10.96 -2.38 -0.43
N ALA A 43 -10.01 -2.62 0.47
CA ALA A 43 -9.46 -3.96 0.71
C ALA A 43 -10.53 -4.96 1.20
N CYS A 44 -11.53 -4.49 1.95
CA CYS A 44 -12.68 -5.32 2.31
C CYS A 44 -13.61 -5.60 1.12
N ARG A 45 -13.80 -4.61 0.25
CA ARG A 45 -14.62 -4.73 -0.96
C ARG A 45 -14.01 -5.69 -1.99
N THR A 46 -12.68 -5.70 -2.12
CA THR A 46 -11.94 -6.60 -3.02
C THR A 46 -11.77 -8.01 -2.45
N GLY A 47 -12.05 -8.20 -1.15
CA GLY A 47 -11.92 -9.48 -0.46
C GLY A 47 -10.51 -9.82 0.01
N GLU A 48 -9.59 -8.85 -0.06
CA GLU A 48 -8.24 -9.00 0.49
C GLU A 48 -8.30 -9.00 2.02
N MET A 49 -9.10 -8.12 2.62
CA MET A 49 -9.25 -8.01 4.07
C MET A 49 -10.67 -8.33 4.53
N PHE A 50 -10.80 -8.79 5.77
CA PHE A 50 -12.07 -9.08 6.41
C PHE A 50 -12.16 -8.35 7.75
N LYS A 51 -13.18 -7.50 7.92
CA LYS A 51 -13.46 -6.87 9.22
C LYS A 51 -13.86 -7.95 10.22
N LEU A 52 -13.21 -7.97 11.38
CA LEU A 52 -13.50 -8.96 12.43
C LEU A 52 -14.74 -8.55 13.23
N ASN A 53 -15.18 -9.41 14.17
CA ASN A 53 -16.30 -9.09 15.04
C ASN A 53 -15.97 -7.82 15.87
N GLN A 54 -16.72 -6.75 15.67
CA GLN A 54 -16.43 -5.44 16.27
C GLN A 54 -16.84 -5.32 17.74
N GLU A 55 -17.70 -6.20 18.25
CA GLU A 55 -18.01 -6.26 19.69
C GLU A 55 -16.83 -6.86 20.47
N LYS A 56 -16.09 -7.80 19.86
CA LYS A 56 -14.97 -8.50 20.49
C LYS A 56 -13.61 -7.90 20.15
N LEU A 57 -13.45 -7.43 18.91
CA LEU A 57 -12.19 -6.99 18.30
C LEU A 57 -12.44 -5.71 17.48
N PRO A 58 -12.78 -4.58 18.14
CA PRO A 58 -13.06 -3.32 17.47
C PRO A 58 -11.83 -2.83 16.68
N GLY A 59 -12.06 -2.40 15.44
CA GLY A 59 -11.01 -1.91 14.54
C GLY A 59 -10.08 -3.00 13.98
N CYS A 60 -10.30 -4.27 14.31
CA CYS A 60 -9.44 -5.36 13.83
C CYS A 60 -9.91 -5.94 12.48
N TYR A 61 -8.92 -6.36 11.69
CA TYR A 61 -9.11 -6.96 10.37
C TYR A 61 -8.24 -8.23 10.23
N LEU A 62 -8.68 -9.16 9.39
CA LEU A 62 -7.94 -10.35 8.99
C LEU A 62 -7.61 -10.27 7.51
N HIS A 63 -6.35 -10.52 7.17
CA HIS A 63 -5.89 -10.79 5.81
C HIS A 63 -5.31 -12.20 5.76
N ARG A 64 -5.49 -12.91 4.64
CA ARG A 64 -4.84 -14.19 4.39
C ARG A 64 -4.07 -14.08 3.09
N THR A 65 -2.76 -14.20 3.17
CA THR A 65 -1.88 -14.14 2.01
C THR A 65 -1.98 -15.41 1.17
N ALA A 66 -1.36 -15.38 -0.01
CA ALA A 66 -1.16 -16.58 -0.81
C ALA A 66 -0.26 -17.58 -0.07
N VAL A 67 -0.51 -18.88 -0.24
CA VAL A 67 0.23 -19.96 0.46
C VAL A 67 1.74 -19.97 0.18
N ASN A 68 2.18 -19.33 -0.89
CA ASN A 68 3.58 -19.22 -1.31
C ASN A 68 4.25 -17.90 -0.89
N ASP A 69 3.54 -17.00 -0.21
CA ASP A 69 4.05 -15.72 0.29
C ASP A 69 3.65 -15.52 1.75
N VAL A 70 4.31 -16.27 2.63
CA VAL A 70 3.97 -16.39 4.06
C VAL A 70 5.12 -15.99 4.98
N ALA A 71 6.32 -15.81 4.42
CA ALA A 71 7.54 -15.55 5.15
C ALA A 71 8.56 -14.84 4.26
N ARG A 72 9.58 -14.24 4.89
CA ARG A 72 10.69 -13.62 4.17
C ARG A 72 11.44 -14.65 3.31
N VAL A 73 11.93 -14.19 2.16
CA VAL A 73 12.68 -15.00 1.19
C VAL A 73 14.17 -14.62 1.27
N GLU A 74 14.87 -15.15 2.27
CA GLU A 74 16.24 -14.74 2.60
C GLU A 74 17.22 -15.01 1.43
N ASN A 75 17.00 -16.08 0.65
CA ASN A 75 17.82 -16.40 -0.53
C ASN A 75 17.58 -15.49 -1.76
N ARG A 76 16.61 -14.58 -1.69
CA ARG A 76 16.36 -13.52 -2.70
C ARG A 76 16.47 -12.13 -2.10
N THR A 77 17.10 -12.00 -0.93
CA THR A 77 17.39 -10.73 -0.27
C THR A 77 18.88 -10.44 -0.42
N PHE A 78 19.22 -9.26 -0.96
CA PHE A 78 20.60 -8.93 -1.34
C PHE A 78 21.10 -7.69 -0.60
N ILE A 79 22.40 -7.71 -0.28
CA ILE A 79 23.18 -6.53 0.11
C ILE A 79 24.11 -6.21 -1.07
N CYS A 80 23.79 -5.16 -1.82
CA CYS A 80 24.51 -4.76 -3.02
C CYS A 80 25.54 -3.66 -2.71
N THR A 81 26.62 -4.02 -1.99
CA THR A 81 27.76 -3.12 -1.68
C THR A 81 28.65 -2.86 -2.89
#